data_AF-A0A2D5JQ86-F1
#
_entry.id   AF-A0A2D5JQ86-F1
#
_cell.length_a   1.000
_cell.length_b   1.000
_cell.length_c   1.000
_cell.angle_alpha   90.00
_cell.angle_beta   90.00
_cell.angle_gamma   90.00
#
_symmetry.space_group_name_H-M   'P 1'
#
loop_
_entity.id
_entity.type
_entity.pdbx_description
1 polymer ?
#
loop_
_entity_poly.entity_id
_entity_poly.type
_entity_poly.pdbx_seq_one_letter_code
_entity_poly.pdbx_strand_id
1 'polypeptide(L)'
;MSKKLTKRAEDYSKWYNEIIQKADLAENSAVRGCMVIKPYGFAIWENMQAELDRMFKETGHQNAYFPLFVPKSLFEAEEKNAEGFAKECAVVTHYRLQNDPDNEGKLRVDPEAKLEEELIVRPTSESIIWNTYKGWIQSYRDLPLLINQWANAVRWEMRTRLFLRTAEFL
;
A
#
# COMPACT_ATOMS: atom_id res chain seq x y z
N MET A 1 23.52 19.36 23.39
CA MET A 1 22.95 18.59 24.52
C MET A 1 22.04 17.52 23.97
N SER A 2 22.34 16.24 24.20
CA SER A 2 21.47 15.13 23.81
C SER A 2 20.09 15.32 24.47
N LYS A 3 19.04 15.54 23.67
CA LYS A 3 17.66 15.56 24.18
C LYS A 3 17.36 14.17 24.74
N LYS A 4 17.35 14.06 26.07
CA LYS A 4 17.08 12.83 26.83
C LYS A 4 15.89 12.09 26.19
N LEU A 5 16.12 10.86 25.73
CA LEU A 5 15.08 9.99 25.18
C LEU A 5 14.15 9.58 26.32
N THR A 6 12.84 9.59 26.08
CA THR A 6 11.87 9.03 27.01
C THR A 6 12.22 7.57 27.28
N LYS A 7 12.19 7.10 28.54
CA LYS A 7 12.48 5.69 28.81
C LYS A 7 11.33 4.83 28.31
N ARG A 8 11.67 3.69 27.69
CA ARG A 8 10.71 2.70 27.19
C ARG A 8 9.68 2.25 28.25
N ALA A 9 10.10 2.12 29.51
CA ALA A 9 9.24 1.69 30.62
C ALA A 9 8.32 2.81 31.17
N GLU A 10 8.62 4.08 30.90
CA GLU A 10 7.83 5.22 31.36
C GLU A 10 6.70 5.55 30.38
N ASP A 11 7.02 5.63 29.09
CA ASP A 11 6.03 5.80 28.01
C ASP A 11 6.56 5.18 26.71
N TYR A 12 6.04 4.00 26.38
CA TYR A 12 6.43 3.25 25.19
C TYR A 12 6.04 3.96 23.89
N SER A 13 4.88 4.60 23.86
CA SER A 13 4.38 5.26 22.66
C SER A 13 5.22 6.47 22.30
N LYS A 14 5.56 7.30 23.29
CA LYS A 14 6.46 8.43 23.10
C LYS A 14 7.89 7.99 22.77
N TRP A 15 8.43 7.00 23.50
CA TRP A 15 9.75 6.45 23.21
C TRP A 15 9.88 5.95 21.77
N TYR A 16 8.87 5.23 21.26
CA TYR A 16 8.86 4.68 19.91
C TYR A 16 8.86 5.78 18.83
N ASN A 17 8.04 6.82 19.00
CA ASN A 17 8.02 7.93 18.06
C ASN A 17 9.32 8.73 18.10
N GLU A 18 9.87 8.96 19.30
CA GLU A 18 11.14 9.66 19.47
C GLU A 18 12.30 8.90 18.83
N ILE A 19 12.37 7.57 18.95
CA ILE A 19 13.48 6.81 18.39
C ILE A 19 13.44 6.80 16.87
N ILE A 20 12.26 6.66 16.26
CA ILE A 20 12.10 6.73 14.79
C ILE A 20 12.58 8.07 14.24
N GLN A 21 12.15 9.17 14.87
CA GLN A 21 12.52 10.52 14.45
C GLN A 21 14.00 10.81 14.70
N LYS A 22 14.52 10.47 15.90
CA LYS A 22 15.93 10.74 16.26
C LYS A 22 16.92 9.89 15.49
N ALA A 23 16.53 8.68 15.08
CA ALA A 23 17.32 7.81 14.22
C ALA A 23 17.15 8.13 12.73
N ASP A 24 16.34 9.12 12.38
CA ASP A 24 16.09 9.55 11.00
C ASP A 24 15.56 8.42 10.08
N LEU A 25 14.67 7.56 10.62
CA LEU A 25 14.14 6.40 9.90
C LEU A 25 12.95 6.74 9.01
N ALA A 26 11.99 7.53 9.52
CA ALA A 26 10.79 7.92 8.80
C ALA A 26 10.18 9.19 9.40
N GLU A 27 9.37 9.87 8.61
CA GLU A 27 8.57 11.03 9.01
C GLU A 27 7.14 10.94 8.47
N ASN A 28 6.23 11.73 9.03
CA ASN A 28 4.87 11.80 8.51
C ASN A 28 4.85 12.50 7.15
N SER A 29 4.09 11.95 6.21
CA SER A 29 3.83 12.58 4.92
C SER A 29 2.84 13.75 5.06
N ALA A 30 2.74 14.58 4.02
CA ALA A 30 1.64 15.53 3.85
C ALA A 30 0.28 14.83 3.70
N VAL A 31 0.26 13.56 3.27
CA VAL A 31 -0.94 12.73 3.21
C VAL A 31 -1.18 12.09 4.58
N ARG A 32 -2.38 12.30 5.13
CA ARG A 32 -2.78 11.74 6.43
C ARG A 32 -2.58 10.22 6.44
N GLY A 33 -1.86 9.74 7.44
CA GLY A 33 -1.66 8.32 7.66
C GLY A 33 -0.54 7.68 6.85
N CYS A 34 0.00 8.38 5.84
CA CYS A 34 1.17 7.94 5.10
C CYS A 34 2.46 8.41 5.79
N MET A 35 3.56 7.73 5.46
CA MET A 35 4.89 8.06 5.94
C MET A 35 5.86 8.21 4.78
N VAL A 36 6.87 9.04 4.96
CA VAL A 36 8.07 9.04 4.12
C VAL A 36 9.10 8.19 4.84
N ILE A 37 9.46 7.04 4.27
CA ILE A 37 10.56 6.21 4.77
C ILE A 37 11.86 6.83 4.27
N LYS A 38 12.71 7.30 5.20
CA LYS A 38 13.99 7.95 4.86
C LYS A 38 15.05 6.90 4.52
N PRO A 39 16.18 7.28 3.89
CA PRO A 39 17.18 6.31 3.43
C PRO A 39 17.62 5.29 4.47
N TYR A 40 17.81 5.70 5.73
CA TYR A 40 18.22 4.76 6.78
C TYR A 40 17.12 3.76 7.15
N GLY A 41 15.85 4.18 7.17
CA GLY A 41 14.72 3.28 7.37
C GLY A 41 14.49 2.36 6.16
N PHE A 42 14.67 2.88 4.96
CA PHE A 42 14.47 2.13 3.73
C PHE A 42 15.57 1.08 3.51
N ALA A 43 16.81 1.36 3.91
CA ALA A 43 17.89 0.37 3.90
C ALA A 43 17.57 -0.88 4.74
N ILE A 44 16.81 -0.74 5.83
CA ILE A 44 16.35 -1.89 6.62
C ILE A 44 15.36 -2.72 5.81
N TRP A 45 14.42 -2.06 5.12
CA TRP A 45 13.49 -2.71 4.20
C TRP A 45 14.20 -3.44 3.06
N GLU A 46 15.18 -2.80 2.41
CA GLU A 46 15.97 -3.42 1.33
C GLU A 46 16.69 -4.70 1.80
N ASN A 47 17.27 -4.69 3.00
CA ASN A 47 17.92 -5.88 3.56
C ASN A 47 16.93 -7.01 3.86
N MET A 48 15.75 -6.70 4.41
CA MET A 48 14.70 -7.68 4.66
C MET A 48 14.15 -8.25 3.35
N GLN A 49 13.90 -7.38 2.37
CA GLN A 49 13.42 -7.74 1.05
C GLN A 49 14.41 -8.67 0.36
N ALA A 50 15.70 -8.32 0.33
CA ALA A 50 16.73 -9.14 -0.34
C ALA A 50 16.81 -10.55 0.23
N GLU A 51 16.75 -10.69 1.56
CA GLU A 51 16.83 -11.99 2.21
C GLU A 51 15.55 -12.84 1.98
N LEU A 52 14.37 -12.23 2.12
CA LEU A 52 13.11 -12.92 1.83
C LEU A 52 12.99 -13.30 0.36
N ASP A 53 13.43 -12.44 -0.56
CA ASP A 53 13.43 -12.69 -1.99
C ASP A 53 14.34 -13.88 -2.36
N ARG A 54 15.52 -13.97 -1.73
CA ARG A 54 16.40 -15.14 -1.83
C ARG A 54 15.69 -16.41 -1.36
N MET A 55 15.07 -16.39 -0.18
CA MET A 55 14.35 -17.54 0.39
C MET A 55 13.14 -17.97 -0.47
N PHE A 56 12.39 -17.02 -1.03
CA PHE A 56 11.27 -17.31 -1.93
C PHE A 56 11.76 -17.98 -3.23
N LYS A 57 12.86 -17.50 -3.80
CA LYS A 57 13.48 -18.11 -4.99
C LYS A 57 14.00 -19.52 -4.72
N GLU A 58 14.58 -19.76 -3.56
CA GLU A 58 15.05 -21.09 -3.13
C GLU A 58 13.91 -22.12 -3.02
N THR A 59 12.69 -21.64 -2.80
CA THR A 59 11.48 -22.46 -2.71
C THR A 59 10.66 -22.48 -4.01
N GLY A 60 11.21 -21.97 -5.12
CA GLY A 60 10.60 -22.03 -6.45
C GLY A 60 9.59 -20.94 -6.75
N HIS A 61 9.46 -19.91 -5.90
CA HIS A 61 8.60 -18.77 -6.19
C HIS A 61 9.22 -17.86 -7.24
N GLN A 62 8.36 -17.23 -8.04
CA GLN A 62 8.73 -16.26 -9.06
C GLN A 62 8.08 -14.91 -8.77
N ASN A 63 8.84 -13.84 -8.92
CA ASN A 63 8.28 -12.50 -8.76
C ASN A 63 7.43 -12.13 -9.99
N ALA A 64 6.26 -11.56 -9.75
CA ALA A 64 5.44 -10.92 -10.76
C ALA A 64 4.91 -9.58 -10.23
N TYR A 65 4.32 -8.78 -11.11
CA TYR A 65 3.67 -7.54 -10.75
C TYR A 65 2.27 -7.48 -11.35
N PHE A 66 1.30 -7.23 -10.48
CA PHE A 66 -0.09 -6.99 -10.80
C PHE A 66 -0.40 -5.50 -10.56
N PRO A 67 -1.33 -4.91 -11.34
CA PRO A 67 -1.67 -3.50 -11.23
C PRO A 67 -2.10 -3.05 -9.82
N LEU A 68 -1.89 -1.75 -9.56
CA LEU A 68 -2.36 -1.08 -8.34
C LEU A 68 -3.89 -0.98 -8.27
N PHE A 69 -4.54 -0.79 -9.42
CA PHE A 69 -5.97 -0.52 -9.51
C PHE A 69 -6.77 -1.80 -9.75
N VAL A 70 -7.79 -2.01 -8.91
CA VAL A 70 -8.75 -3.12 -8.98
C VAL A 70 -10.09 -2.55 -9.46
N PRO A 71 -10.67 -3.02 -10.57
CA PRO A 71 -12.05 -2.71 -10.93
C PRO A 71 -13.00 -3.05 -9.78
N LYS A 72 -13.93 -2.15 -9.44
CA LYS A 72 -14.89 -2.35 -8.36
C LYS A 72 -15.68 -3.65 -8.53
N SER A 73 -16.10 -3.98 -9.75
CA SER A 73 -16.81 -5.23 -10.07
C SER A 73 -16.01 -6.47 -9.69
N LEU A 74 -14.69 -6.50 -9.95
CA LEU A 74 -13.81 -7.60 -9.56
C LEU A 74 -13.59 -7.66 -8.05
N PHE A 75 -13.57 -6.52 -7.38
CA PHE A 75 -13.45 -6.45 -5.94
C PHE A 75 -14.72 -6.95 -5.22
N GLU A 76 -15.90 -6.58 -5.74
CA GLU A 76 -17.21 -6.99 -5.21
C GLU A 76 -17.50 -8.48 -5.44
N ALA A 77 -16.98 -9.06 -6.52
CA ALA A 77 -17.12 -10.49 -6.80
C ALA A 77 -16.50 -11.39 -5.70
N GLU A 78 -15.59 -10.86 -4.89
CA GLU A 78 -15.02 -11.53 -3.73
C GLU A 78 -15.71 -11.10 -2.43
N GLU A 79 -16.92 -11.64 -2.17
CA GLU A 79 -17.80 -11.25 -1.05
C GLU A 79 -17.08 -11.15 0.31
N LYS A 80 -16.19 -12.10 0.61
CA LYS A 80 -15.43 -12.13 1.88
C LYS A 80 -14.44 -10.97 2.01
N ASN A 81 -13.86 -10.54 0.90
CA ASN A 81 -12.90 -9.44 0.88
C ASN A 81 -13.63 -8.09 0.88
N ALA A 82 -14.77 -8.00 0.18
CA ALA A 82 -15.57 -6.78 0.12
C ALA A 82 -16.06 -6.34 1.51
N GLU A 83 -16.63 -7.23 2.32
CA GLU A 83 -17.16 -6.86 3.64
C GLU A 83 -16.09 -6.41 4.65
N GLY A 84 -14.92 -7.06 4.62
CA GLY A 84 -13.81 -6.77 5.54
C GLY A 84 -13.04 -5.50 5.20
N PHE A 85 -12.85 -5.22 3.90
CA PHE A 85 -12.01 -4.12 3.42
C PHE A 85 -12.78 -2.89 2.94
N ALA A 86 -14.09 -2.97 2.68
CA ALA A 86 -14.86 -1.86 2.10
C ALA A 86 -14.74 -0.54 2.87
N LYS A 87 -14.60 -0.59 4.20
CA LYS A 87 -14.46 0.62 5.04
C LYS A 87 -13.08 1.29 4.93
N GLU A 88 -12.10 0.60 4.35
CA GLU A 88 -10.70 1.01 4.28
C GLU A 88 -10.20 1.19 2.84
N CYS A 89 -11.09 1.14 1.84
CA CYS A 89 -10.69 1.28 0.43
C CYS A 89 -10.56 2.75 0.01
N ALA A 90 -9.46 3.08 -0.66
CA ALA A 90 -9.34 4.32 -1.44
C ALA A 90 -9.90 4.08 -2.85
N VAL A 91 -10.72 5.01 -3.34
CA VAL A 91 -11.46 4.87 -4.60
C VAL A 91 -11.10 6.00 -5.57
N VAL A 92 -10.68 5.65 -6.77
CA VAL A 92 -10.45 6.56 -7.89
C VAL A 92 -11.73 6.65 -8.71
N THR A 93 -12.26 7.86 -8.83
CA THR A 93 -13.53 8.14 -9.53
C THR A 93 -13.35 9.00 -10.78
N HIS A 94 -12.23 9.72 -10.91
CA HIS A 94 -11.95 10.64 -12.01
C HIS A 94 -10.48 10.52 -12.45
N TYR A 95 -10.19 10.72 -13.74
CA TYR A 95 -8.85 10.56 -14.31
C TYR A 95 -8.15 11.86 -14.72
N ARG A 96 -8.80 13.02 -14.58
CA ARG A 96 -8.26 14.32 -15.01
C ARG A 96 -8.53 15.42 -13.99
N LEU A 97 -7.54 16.30 -13.85
CA LEU A 97 -7.69 17.61 -13.22
C LEU A 97 -7.71 18.69 -14.31
N GLN A 98 -8.44 19.77 -14.07
CA GLN A 98 -8.44 20.96 -14.91
C GLN A 98 -8.14 22.21 -14.09
N ASN A 99 -7.72 23.28 -14.75
CA ASN A 99 -7.62 24.59 -14.10
C ASN A 99 -8.98 24.97 -13.52
N ASP A 100 -8.94 25.52 -12.31
CA ASP A 100 -10.14 26.03 -11.69
C ASP A 100 -10.48 27.40 -12.32
N PRO A 101 -11.59 27.54 -13.08
CA PRO A 101 -11.98 28.81 -13.66
C PRO A 101 -12.31 29.87 -12.61
N ASP A 102 -12.63 29.44 -11.38
CA ASP A 102 -13.01 30.32 -10.28
C ASP A 102 -11.81 30.69 -9.39
N ASN A 103 -10.68 29.98 -9.51
CA ASN A 103 -9.48 30.19 -8.70
C ASN A 103 -8.18 30.05 -9.53
N GLU A 104 -7.63 31.18 -9.98
CA GLU A 104 -6.41 31.20 -10.77
C GLU A 104 -5.24 30.49 -10.06
N GLY A 105 -4.54 29.61 -10.80
CA GLY A 105 -3.43 28.80 -10.27
C GLY A 105 -3.85 27.60 -9.41
N LYS A 106 -5.15 27.33 -9.25
CA LYS A 106 -5.66 26.11 -8.62
C LYS A 106 -6.16 25.10 -9.66
N LEU A 107 -6.17 23.83 -9.25
CA LEU A 107 -6.72 22.72 -10.02
C LEU A 107 -7.97 22.20 -9.32
N ARG A 108 -8.96 21.80 -10.10
CA ARG A 108 -10.14 21.06 -9.64
C ARG A 108 -10.27 19.75 -10.40
N VAL A 109 -10.97 18.79 -9.78
CA VAL A 109 -11.37 17.56 -10.49
C VAL A 109 -12.29 17.95 -11.64
N ASP A 110 -12.00 17.44 -12.83
CA ASP A 110 -12.86 17.65 -13.99
C ASP A 110 -14.11 16.76 -13.88
N PRO A 111 -15.32 17.34 -13.75
CA PRO A 111 -16.55 16.55 -13.63
C PRO A 111 -16.83 15.65 -14.83
N GLU A 112 -16.36 16.03 -16.02
CA GLU A 112 -16.56 15.27 -17.27
C GLU A 112 -15.54 14.12 -17.41
N ALA A 113 -14.53 14.06 -16.55
CA ALA A 113 -13.51 13.02 -16.54
C ALA A 113 -13.83 11.90 -15.53
N LYS A 114 -15.12 11.71 -15.22
CA LYS A 114 -15.59 10.60 -14.38
C LYS A 114 -15.34 9.26 -15.11
N LEU A 115 -14.84 8.28 -14.37
CA LEU A 115 -14.64 6.93 -14.89
C LEU A 115 -15.99 6.21 -15.07
N GLU A 116 -16.08 5.34 -16.09
CA GLU A 116 -17.24 4.47 -16.30
C GLU A 116 -17.42 3.49 -15.13
N GLU A 117 -16.29 3.01 -14.58
CA GLU A 117 -16.23 2.15 -13.41
C GLU A 117 -15.25 2.73 -12.38
N GLU A 118 -15.62 2.69 -11.11
CA GLU A 118 -14.74 3.08 -10.00
C GLU A 118 -13.57 2.10 -9.87
N LEU A 119 -12.37 2.63 -9.69
CA LEU A 119 -11.17 1.83 -9.48
C LEU A 119 -10.74 1.90 -8.01
N ILE A 120 -10.59 0.74 -7.39
CA ILE A 120 -10.12 0.61 -6.01
C ILE A 120 -8.60 0.57 -6.02
N VAL A 121 -7.94 1.39 -5.20
CA VAL A 121 -6.50 1.22 -4.93
C VAL A 121 -6.34 -0.01 -4.06
N ARG A 122 -5.56 -1.01 -4.51
CA ARG A 122 -5.52 -2.34 -3.88
C ARG A 122 -5.30 -2.28 -2.35
N PRO A 123 -6.24 -2.77 -1.52
CA PRO A 123 -5.97 -3.07 -0.11
C PRO A 123 -5.29 -4.44 0.05
N THR A 124 -5.45 -5.28 -0.97
CA THR A 124 -4.88 -6.61 -1.18
C THR A 124 -5.03 -6.98 -2.67
N SER A 125 -4.29 -7.96 -3.19
CA SER A 125 -4.19 -8.22 -4.65
C SER A 125 -5.00 -9.43 -5.14
N GLU A 126 -5.65 -10.16 -4.24
CA GLU A 126 -6.32 -11.44 -4.49
C GLU A 126 -7.27 -11.40 -5.68
N SER A 127 -8.20 -10.43 -5.71
CA SER A 127 -9.19 -10.31 -6.79
C SER A 127 -8.54 -10.14 -8.18
N ILE A 128 -7.45 -9.36 -8.29
CA ILE A 128 -6.71 -9.20 -9.55
C ILE A 128 -5.95 -10.47 -9.89
N ILE A 129 -5.27 -11.05 -8.90
CA ILE A 129 -4.42 -12.24 -9.08
C ILE A 129 -5.28 -13.42 -9.52
N TRP A 130 -6.39 -13.70 -8.86
CA TRP A 130 -7.28 -14.82 -9.18
C TRP A 130 -7.93 -14.66 -10.55
N ASN A 131 -8.39 -13.45 -10.89
CA ASN A 131 -8.90 -13.18 -12.22
C ASN A 131 -7.84 -13.41 -13.32
N THR A 132 -6.58 -13.05 -13.04
CA THR A 132 -5.46 -13.28 -13.96
C THR A 132 -5.08 -14.77 -14.05
N TYR A 133 -5.04 -15.47 -12.91
CA TYR A 133 -4.70 -16.89 -12.82
C TYR A 133 -5.68 -17.78 -13.56
N LYS A 134 -6.96 -17.40 -13.62
CA LYS A 134 -7.96 -18.06 -14.47
C LYS A 134 -7.52 -18.15 -15.94
N GLY A 135 -6.76 -17.16 -16.43
CA GLY A 135 -6.17 -17.17 -17.77
C GLY A 135 -4.88 -17.99 -17.87
N TRP A 136 -4.07 -18.04 -16.82
CA TRP A 136 -2.78 -18.74 -16.82
C TRP A 136 -2.91 -20.25 -16.63
N ILE A 137 -3.86 -20.69 -15.80
CA ILE A 137 -4.03 -22.11 -15.44
C ILE A 137 -5.06 -22.74 -16.38
N GLN A 138 -4.60 -23.53 -17.34
CA GLN A 138 -5.44 -24.24 -18.31
C GLN A 138 -5.38 -25.77 -18.13
N SER A 139 -4.34 -26.27 -17.46
CA SER A 139 -4.12 -27.69 -17.20
C SER A 139 -3.51 -27.91 -15.80
N TYR A 140 -3.62 -29.14 -15.30
CA TYR A 140 -2.93 -29.55 -14.07
C TYR A 140 -1.41 -29.40 -14.15
N ARG A 141 -0.85 -29.32 -15.38
CA ARG A 141 0.59 -29.13 -15.62
C ARG A 141 1.08 -27.71 -15.38
N ASP A 142 0.17 -26.73 -15.34
CA ASP A 142 0.51 -25.33 -15.04
C ASP A 142 0.69 -25.10 -13.52
N LEU A 143 0.51 -26.16 -12.73
CA LEU A 143 0.63 -26.16 -11.29
C LEU A 143 1.89 -26.93 -10.82
N PRO A 144 2.50 -26.54 -9.69
CA PRO A 144 2.11 -25.43 -8.82
C PRO A 144 2.50 -24.06 -9.41
N LEU A 145 1.65 -23.06 -9.19
CA LEU A 145 1.93 -21.66 -9.52
C LEU A 145 2.35 -20.91 -8.25
N LEU A 146 3.64 -20.59 -8.14
CA LEU A 146 4.25 -19.97 -6.96
C LEU A 146 4.70 -18.55 -7.31
N ILE A 147 3.88 -17.55 -6.98
CA ILE A 147 4.16 -16.15 -7.31
C ILE A 147 4.29 -15.30 -6.05
N ASN A 148 5.25 -14.40 -6.08
CA ASN A 148 5.44 -13.35 -5.10
C ASN A 148 5.30 -11.96 -5.77
N GLN A 149 4.88 -10.95 -5.02
CA GLN A 149 4.84 -9.57 -5.47
C GLN A 149 5.34 -8.64 -4.34
N TRP A 150 6.40 -7.91 -4.61
CA TRP A 150 6.82 -6.77 -3.79
C TRP A 150 6.07 -5.52 -4.24
N ALA A 151 5.27 -4.93 -3.35
CA ALA A 151 4.27 -3.95 -3.73
C ALA A 151 3.83 -3.12 -2.54
N ASN A 152 3.44 -1.86 -2.80
CA ASN A 152 2.64 -1.10 -1.85
C ASN A 152 1.17 -1.52 -1.87
N ALA A 153 0.49 -1.36 -0.74
CA ALA A 153 -0.95 -1.46 -0.61
C ALA A 153 -1.52 -0.28 0.19
N VAL A 154 -2.80 0.04 -0.03
CA VAL A 154 -3.48 1.15 0.63
C VAL A 154 -4.67 0.64 1.44
N ARG A 155 -4.71 0.98 2.73
CA ARG A 155 -5.83 0.76 3.64
C ARG A 155 -6.07 2.04 4.42
N TRP A 156 -7.23 2.66 4.25
CA TRP A 156 -7.57 3.97 4.78
C TRP A 156 -7.81 3.94 6.30
N GLU A 157 -6.72 3.83 7.05
CA GLU A 157 -6.72 3.68 8.50
C GLU A 157 -6.92 5.02 9.23
N MET A 158 -7.74 5.00 10.28
CA MET A 158 -8.06 6.18 11.08
C MET A 158 -7.00 6.48 12.14
N ARG A 159 -6.33 5.44 12.67
CA ARG A 159 -5.32 5.54 13.74
C ARG A 159 -3.99 4.95 13.29
N THR A 160 -3.12 5.81 12.76
CA THR A 160 -1.83 5.38 12.23
C THR A 160 -0.69 5.51 13.24
N ARG A 161 0.33 4.70 13.03
CA ARG A 161 1.60 4.68 13.76
C ARG A 161 2.69 4.21 12.80
N LEU A 162 3.74 5.02 12.63
CA LEU A 162 4.84 4.76 11.68
C LEU A 162 5.30 3.30 11.75
N PHE A 163 5.49 2.68 10.59
CA PHE A 163 5.82 1.25 10.36
C PHE A 163 4.81 0.21 10.87
N LEU A 164 4.16 0.43 12.01
CA LEU A 164 3.23 -0.54 12.60
C LEU A 164 1.87 -0.55 11.91
N ARG A 165 1.41 0.62 11.49
CA ARG A 165 0.09 0.81 10.88
C ARG A 165 0.01 2.13 10.13
N THR A 166 0.03 2.08 8.80
CA THR A 166 0.01 3.26 7.92
C THR A 166 -1.04 3.10 6.84
N ALA A 167 -1.52 4.23 6.30
CA ALA A 167 -2.53 4.22 5.26
C ALA A 167 -2.01 3.62 3.94
N GLU A 168 -0.73 3.85 3.65
CA GLU A 168 0.04 3.17 2.62
C GLU A 168 1.20 2.44 3.29
N PHE A 169 1.51 1.23 2.85
CA PHE A 169 2.61 0.42 3.38
C PHE A 169 3.21 -0.47 2.29
N LEU A 170 4.45 -0.92 2.53
CA LEU A 170 5.23 -1.85 1.71
C LEU A 170 5.21 -3.26 2.30
#